data_AF-A0AAW0NUE8-F1
#
_entry.id   AF-A0AAW0NUE8-F1
#
_cell.length_a   1.000
_cell.length_b   1.000
_cell.length_c   1.000
_cell.angle_alpha   90.00
_cell.angle_beta   90.00
_cell.angle_gamma   90.00
#
_symmetry.space_group_name_H-M   'P 1'
#
loop_
_entity.id
_entity.type
_entity.pdbx_description
1 polymer ?
#
loop_
_entity_poly.entity_id
_entity_poly.type
_entity_poly.pdbx_seq_one_letter_code
_entity_poly.pdbx_strand_id
1 'polypeptide(L)'
;MGADFSTGTSNLSQSDFYVTLTLPTATATTRRTKTINNNNKPEWNESFSFRGPFQTKNILEIRLFDEDLVSKDNLISKVLLDLETLELDQKLCRSFSLGAKTEDVLEMEFELLNRNEKPQTYLTNGILMAPPLSVVNVKMSEQTGFIQSAPKLKLHGAYEKSQSLDKHQQFVKFHVNRDLETELRIKGTAPVLSASQLHLQLKPQVPTIAVVASGGGARACTGFLGSLKGLKKIGVLDALTYTTSMSGSTWAMSSLCQDQNWSQNLETLISQNRKKMTIKPEEGFTLEKMKYYKSEMDEKEEQGHLVSYIDMAGLILEHLLFGQKTVSTLSDQQKTVKNAQNPLPIYTAVNIKDALNGNQAEAEWVEFTPFEVGLQKYGAFVRAEDFGSEFFLGHLIKKLPEIRVSYLLGIWSSVFSLRLRDMWRMFTGVDPVEGKQCADVDSIVDKRGQSHSRAPFQNTTSLTSGAEREVSGTSESSSPGRGLQETGRCEKGIAADRENHENLQI
;
A
#
# COMPACT_ATOMS: atom_id res chain seq x y z
N MET A 1 9.40 -30.07 22.13
CA MET A 1 10.04 -29.41 20.96
C MET A 1 11.48 -29.87 20.92
N GLY A 2 11.93 -30.49 19.84
CA GLY A 2 13.29 -30.98 19.67
C GLY A 2 13.69 -31.01 18.19
N ALA A 3 14.98 -31.11 17.88
CA ALA A 3 15.46 -31.23 16.50
C ALA A 3 16.56 -32.29 16.37
N ASP A 4 16.74 -32.83 15.16
CA ASP A 4 17.81 -33.76 14.81
C ASP A 4 18.55 -33.25 13.58
N PHE A 5 19.86 -32.98 13.69
CA PHE A 5 20.72 -32.50 12.61
C PHE A 5 21.74 -33.55 12.18
N SER A 6 21.82 -33.78 10.87
CA SER A 6 22.84 -34.61 10.23
C SER A 6 24.23 -33.97 10.38
N THR A 7 25.17 -34.72 10.94
CA THR A 7 26.50 -34.20 11.33
C THR A 7 27.33 -33.76 10.12
N GLY A 8 27.61 -32.47 9.99
CA GLY A 8 28.66 -31.93 9.13
C GLY A 8 30.03 -32.07 9.79
N THR A 9 31.01 -32.60 9.05
CA THR A 9 32.39 -32.81 9.52
C THR A 9 33.14 -31.48 9.72
N SER A 10 33.13 -30.94 10.94
CA SER A 10 34.12 -29.93 11.35
C SER A 10 34.48 -30.06 12.83
N ASN A 11 35.77 -30.21 13.10
CA ASN A 11 36.35 -30.66 14.36
C ASN A 11 36.58 -29.55 15.41
N LEU A 12 35.79 -28.46 15.45
CA LEU A 12 36.11 -27.34 16.37
C LEU A 12 34.99 -26.71 17.21
N SER A 13 33.70 -26.91 16.95
CA SER A 13 32.59 -26.68 17.91
C SER A 13 31.28 -27.14 17.29
N GLN A 14 30.31 -27.57 18.10
CA GLN A 14 28.95 -27.86 17.63
C GLN A 14 28.11 -26.57 17.67
N SER A 15 27.02 -26.49 16.91
CA SER A 15 26.16 -25.31 16.85
C SER A 15 25.36 -25.08 18.13
N ASP A 16 25.00 -23.82 18.37
CA ASP A 16 24.28 -23.32 19.55
C ASP A 16 22.84 -22.94 19.15
N PHE A 17 21.92 -23.90 19.20
CA PHE A 17 20.60 -23.71 18.58
C PHE A 17 19.54 -23.10 19.48
N TYR A 18 18.71 -22.22 18.91
CA TYR A 18 17.45 -21.79 19.49
C TYR A 18 16.35 -21.61 18.44
N VAL A 19 15.10 -21.68 18.88
CA VAL A 19 13.91 -21.49 18.05
C VAL A 19 13.19 -20.22 18.45
N THR A 20 12.68 -19.49 17.46
CA THR A 20 11.79 -18.36 17.66
C THR A 20 10.43 -18.59 17.02
N LEU A 21 9.38 -18.11 17.68
CA LEU A 21 7.99 -18.25 17.28
C LEU A 21 7.35 -16.86 17.18
N THR A 22 6.76 -16.56 16.03
CA THR A 22 6.05 -15.31 15.79
C THR A 22 4.66 -15.61 15.23
N LEU A 23 3.63 -15.16 15.93
CA LEU A 23 2.24 -15.21 15.46
C LEU A 23 1.68 -13.77 15.39
N PRO A 24 1.77 -13.10 14.23
CA PRO A 24 1.48 -11.67 14.12
C PRO A 24 0.05 -11.26 14.50
N THR A 25 -0.89 -12.19 14.41
CA THR A 25 -2.30 -12.01 14.79
C THR A 25 -2.54 -12.13 16.30
N ALA A 26 -1.62 -12.75 17.03
CA ALA A 26 -1.78 -13.10 18.44
C ALA A 26 -0.80 -12.40 19.37
N THR A 27 0.42 -12.06 18.93
CA THR A 27 1.44 -11.43 19.78
C THR A 27 2.20 -10.34 19.04
N ALA A 28 2.53 -9.27 19.76
CA ALA A 28 3.42 -8.21 19.26
C ALA A 28 4.91 -8.57 19.35
N THR A 29 5.22 -9.66 20.04
CA THR A 29 6.59 -10.05 20.39
C THR A 29 6.88 -11.46 19.92
N THR A 30 8.09 -11.66 19.45
CA THR A 30 8.62 -12.98 19.13
C THR A 30 8.92 -13.72 20.44
N ARG A 31 8.42 -14.95 20.56
CA ARG A 31 8.81 -15.87 21.64
C ARG A 31 10.08 -16.61 21.23
N ARG A 32 10.96 -16.91 22.18
CA ARG A 32 12.27 -17.54 21.94
C ARG A 32 12.52 -18.61 23.00
N THR A 33 12.98 -19.79 22.58
CA THR A 33 13.49 -20.82 23.47
C THR A 33 14.84 -20.42 24.04
N LYS A 34 15.29 -21.12 25.10
CA LYS A 34 16.69 -21.07 25.51
C LYS A 34 17.59 -21.59 24.38
N THR A 35 18.81 -21.08 24.34
CA THR A 35 19.86 -21.66 23.49
C THR A 35 20.36 -22.94 24.12
N ILE A 36 20.45 -24.02 23.33
CA ILE A 36 21.13 -25.25 23.72
C ILE A 36 22.48 -25.26 23.00
N ASN A 37 23.52 -25.12 23.80
CA ASN A 37 24.86 -24.94 23.27
C ASN A 37 25.47 -26.27 22.85
N ASN A 38 26.19 -26.26 21.74
CA ASN A 38 27.02 -27.33 21.23
C ASN A 38 26.28 -28.67 21.21
N ASN A 39 25.10 -28.70 20.57
CA ASN A 39 24.29 -29.91 20.49
C ASN A 39 23.54 -30.01 19.15
N ASN A 40 23.87 -31.03 18.36
CA ASN A 40 23.22 -31.35 17.08
C ASN A 40 21.90 -32.13 17.21
N LYS A 41 21.46 -32.44 18.43
CA LYS A 41 20.13 -32.99 18.75
C LYS A 41 19.51 -32.22 19.93
N PRO A 42 19.20 -30.92 19.76
CA PRO A 42 18.70 -30.11 20.86
C PRO A 42 17.27 -30.52 21.24
N GLU A 43 17.03 -30.76 22.53
CA GLU A 43 15.70 -30.96 23.11
C GLU A 43 15.36 -29.79 24.04
N TRP A 44 14.57 -28.83 23.56
CA TRP A 44 14.20 -27.66 24.37
C TRP A 44 13.13 -27.98 25.41
N ASN A 45 12.15 -28.81 25.05
CA ASN A 45 11.02 -29.16 25.91
C ASN A 45 10.32 -27.94 26.55
N GLU A 46 10.28 -26.82 25.82
CA GLU A 46 9.57 -25.60 26.19
C GLU A 46 8.21 -25.53 25.49
N SER A 47 7.23 -24.92 26.17
CA SER A 47 5.87 -24.72 25.66
C SER A 47 5.54 -23.23 25.69
N PHE A 48 4.91 -22.76 24.62
CA PHE A 48 4.45 -21.38 24.47
C PHE A 48 2.97 -21.42 24.15
N SER A 49 2.22 -20.49 24.72
CA SER A 49 0.81 -20.33 24.38
C SER A 49 0.55 -19.01 23.67
N PHE A 50 -0.27 -19.07 22.63
CA PHE A 50 -0.75 -17.91 21.90
C PHE A 50 -2.27 -17.83 22.00
N ARG A 51 -2.78 -16.60 22.06
CA ARG A 51 -4.22 -16.35 22.06
C ARG A 51 -4.55 -15.48 20.85
N GLY A 52 -5.52 -15.89 20.06
CA GLY A 52 -5.92 -15.13 18.89
C GLY A 52 -7.33 -15.44 18.39
N PRO A 53 -7.87 -14.60 17.50
CA PRO A 53 -9.16 -14.86 16.86
C PRO A 53 -9.05 -16.06 15.91
N PHE A 54 -10.01 -16.98 15.95
CA PHE A 54 -10.00 -18.18 15.09
C PHE A 54 -10.23 -17.86 13.61
N GLN A 55 -11.12 -16.91 13.33
CA GLN A 55 -11.60 -16.65 11.97
C GLN A 55 -10.66 -15.78 11.12
N THR A 56 -9.49 -15.43 11.65
CA THR A 56 -8.41 -14.84 10.85
C THR A 56 -7.48 -15.92 10.35
N LYS A 57 -6.86 -15.67 9.19
CA LYS A 57 -5.73 -16.48 8.76
C LYS A 57 -4.57 -16.34 9.76
N ASN A 58 -4.31 -17.40 10.52
CA ASN A 58 -3.29 -17.46 11.55
C ASN A 58 -2.09 -18.27 11.04
N ILE A 59 -1.02 -17.59 10.63
CA ILE A 59 0.23 -18.23 10.21
C ILE A 59 1.26 -18.10 11.31
N LEU A 60 1.63 -19.21 11.92
CA LEU A 60 2.74 -19.27 12.87
C LEU A 60 4.05 -19.34 12.08
N GLU A 61 4.89 -18.34 12.29
CA GLU A 61 6.26 -18.31 11.75
C GLU A 61 7.23 -18.89 12.78
N ILE A 62 7.91 -19.96 12.38
CA ILE A 62 8.89 -20.68 13.18
C ILE A 62 10.25 -20.46 12.52
N ARG A 63 11.23 -19.94 13.26
CA ARG A 63 12.59 -19.75 12.76
C ARG A 63 13.60 -20.40 13.70
N LEU A 64 14.53 -21.12 13.11
CA LEU A 64 15.63 -21.77 13.79
C LEU A 64 16.92 -21.01 13.53
N PHE A 65 17.69 -20.77 14.59
CA PHE A 65 18.94 -20.01 14.55
C PHE A 65 20.10 -20.79 15.17
N ASP A 66 21.30 -20.51 14.66
CA ASP A 66 22.58 -20.76 15.35
C ASP A 66 23.02 -19.46 16.03
N GLU A 67 23.16 -19.46 17.35
CA GLU A 67 23.59 -18.29 18.12
C GLU A 67 25.11 -18.11 18.02
N ASP A 68 25.54 -16.96 17.52
CA ASP A 68 26.96 -16.63 17.42
C ASP A 68 27.31 -15.56 18.45
N LEU A 69 28.28 -15.83 19.33
CA LEU A 69 28.70 -14.87 20.37
C LEU A 69 29.30 -13.56 19.82
N VAL A 70 29.77 -13.55 18.57
CA VAL A 70 30.53 -12.43 17.96
C VAL A 70 29.83 -11.88 16.71
N SER A 71 28.91 -12.64 16.13
CA SER A 71 28.33 -12.44 14.81
C SER A 71 26.80 -12.28 14.94
N LYS A 72 26.11 -11.88 13.87
CA LYS A 72 24.65 -11.93 13.89
C LYS A 72 24.23 -13.39 13.78
N ASP A 73 23.35 -13.84 14.66
CA ASP A 73 22.81 -15.21 14.65
C ASP A 73 22.39 -15.64 13.23
N ASN A 74 22.86 -16.81 12.84
CA ASN A 74 22.64 -17.34 11.49
C ASN A 74 21.26 -17.99 11.44
N LEU A 75 20.36 -17.46 10.59
CA LEU A 75 19.07 -18.10 10.31
C LEU A 75 19.32 -19.38 9.51
N ILE A 76 19.01 -20.52 10.13
CA ILE A 76 19.18 -21.84 9.52
C ILE A 76 17.97 -22.17 8.65
N SER A 77 16.78 -22.02 9.23
CA SER A 77 15.54 -22.39 8.54
C SER A 77 14.36 -21.54 9.02
N LYS A 78 13.40 -21.39 8.11
CA LYS A 78 12.13 -20.68 8.34
C LYS A 78 10.99 -21.57 7.86
N VAL A 79 10.07 -21.86 8.77
CA VAL A 79 8.87 -22.65 8.53
C VAL A 79 7.64 -21.78 8.77
N LEU A 80 6.62 -21.93 7.93
CA LEU A 80 5.32 -21.28 8.08
C LEU A 80 4.26 -22.37 8.26
N LEU A 81 3.57 -22.35 9.40
CA LEU A 81 2.48 -23.27 9.70
C LEU A 81 1.15 -22.52 9.64
N ASP A 82 0.25 -22.95 8.76
CA ASP A 82 -1.14 -22.50 8.76
C ASP A 82 -1.90 -23.22 9.87
N LEU A 83 -2.32 -22.46 10.89
CA LEU A 83 -2.96 -23.00 12.09
C LEU A 83 -4.38 -23.50 11.83
N GLU A 84 -4.96 -23.18 10.66
CA GLU A 84 -6.22 -23.80 10.18
C GLU A 84 -6.07 -25.31 9.96
N THR A 85 -4.83 -25.82 9.85
CA THR A 85 -4.56 -27.26 9.74
C THR A 85 -4.66 -28.02 11.07
N LEU A 86 -4.90 -27.32 12.19
CA LEU A 86 -5.07 -27.93 13.51
C LEU A 86 -6.55 -28.21 13.79
N GLU A 87 -6.84 -29.35 14.39
CA GLU A 87 -8.18 -29.70 14.88
C GLU A 87 -8.34 -29.34 16.36
N LEU A 88 -9.54 -28.91 16.74
CA LEU A 88 -9.86 -28.50 18.11
C LEU A 88 -9.72 -29.69 19.08
N ASP A 89 -9.10 -29.43 20.23
CA ASP A 89 -8.84 -30.38 21.33
C ASP A 89 -8.06 -31.63 20.88
N GLN A 90 -7.28 -31.52 19.80
CA GLN A 90 -6.39 -32.57 19.31
C GLN A 90 -4.94 -32.12 19.35
N LYS A 91 -4.08 -33.02 19.86
CA LYS A 91 -2.63 -32.88 19.80
C LYS A 91 -2.11 -33.34 18.45
N LEU A 92 -1.34 -32.49 17.79
CA LEU A 92 -0.71 -32.77 16.52
C LEU A 92 0.81 -32.64 16.65
N CYS A 93 1.52 -33.77 16.51
CA CYS A 93 2.96 -33.76 16.34
C CYS A 93 3.30 -33.53 14.86
N ARG A 94 4.11 -32.51 14.57
CA ARG A 94 4.63 -32.22 13.24
C ARG A 94 6.15 -32.29 13.24
N SER A 95 6.69 -32.90 12.20
CA SER A 95 8.11 -32.93 11.87
C SER A 95 8.33 -32.07 10.63
N PHE A 96 9.16 -31.03 10.74
CA PHE A 96 9.47 -30.09 9.67
C PHE A 96 10.87 -30.35 9.14
N SER A 97 11.01 -30.62 7.84
CA SER A 97 12.31 -30.74 7.19
C SER A 97 12.96 -29.36 7.04
N LEU A 98 14.21 -29.22 7.51
CA LEU A 98 14.88 -27.92 7.64
C LEU A 98 15.76 -27.57 6.43
N GLY A 99 16.02 -28.52 5.53
CA GLY A 99 16.79 -28.32 4.31
C GLY A 99 16.41 -29.30 3.19
N ALA A 100 16.66 -28.93 1.93
CA ALA A 100 16.34 -29.77 0.76
C ALA A 100 17.39 -30.89 0.49
N LYS A 101 18.53 -30.86 1.20
CA LYS A 101 19.69 -31.74 0.97
C LYS A 101 20.18 -32.46 2.24
N THR A 102 19.56 -32.19 3.39
CA THR A 102 19.92 -32.78 4.68
C THR A 102 18.69 -33.48 5.27
N GLU A 103 18.91 -34.49 6.10
CA GLU A 103 17.83 -35.19 6.83
C GLU A 103 17.44 -34.44 8.12
N ASP A 104 17.69 -33.13 8.17
CA ASP A 104 17.50 -32.33 9.38
C ASP A 104 16.02 -32.07 9.62
N VAL A 105 15.55 -32.38 10.84
CA VAL A 105 14.14 -32.32 11.20
C VAL A 105 13.94 -31.53 12.49
N LEU A 106 12.92 -30.67 12.53
CA LEU A 106 12.41 -30.03 13.73
C LEU A 106 11.06 -30.64 14.11
N GLU A 107 10.94 -31.18 15.33
CA GLU A 107 9.74 -31.80 15.86
C GLU A 107 9.05 -30.90 16.89
N MET A 108 7.75 -30.69 16.66
CA MET A 108 6.90 -29.81 17.48
C MET A 108 5.54 -30.46 17.70
N GLU A 109 4.97 -30.30 18.89
CA GLU A 109 3.58 -30.66 19.20
C GLU A 109 2.75 -29.36 19.27
N PHE A 110 1.56 -29.40 18.69
CA PHE A 110 0.59 -28.31 18.68
C PHE A 110 -0.74 -28.81 19.20
N GLU A 111 -1.46 -27.98 19.95
CA GLU A 111 -2.79 -28.30 20.46
C GLU A 111 -3.66 -27.05 20.35
N LEU A 112 -4.78 -27.12 19.64
CA LEU A 112 -5.72 -26.01 19.52
C LEU A 112 -6.82 -26.19 20.56
N LEU A 113 -6.95 -25.25 21.48
CA LEU A 113 -7.89 -25.32 22.60
C LEU A 113 -8.98 -24.25 22.51
N ASN A 114 -10.22 -24.63 22.85
CA ASN A 114 -11.30 -23.65 23.01
C ASN A 114 -11.18 -22.94 24.35
N ARG A 115 -11.41 -21.63 24.36
CA ARG A 115 -11.53 -20.85 25.59
C ARG A 115 -12.98 -20.44 25.80
N ASN A 116 -13.51 -20.78 26.96
CA ASN A 116 -14.83 -20.34 27.44
C ASN A 116 -14.84 -18.84 27.80
N GLU A 117 -14.55 -17.98 26.84
CA GLU A 117 -14.63 -16.54 26.96
C GLU A 117 -15.81 -15.99 26.17
N LYS A 118 -16.26 -14.79 26.56
CA LYS A 118 -17.29 -14.12 25.79
C LYS A 118 -16.79 -13.82 24.38
N PRO A 119 -17.58 -14.16 23.36
CA PRO A 119 -17.20 -13.87 22.00
C PRO A 119 -16.91 -12.39 21.81
N GLN A 120 -15.82 -12.08 21.13
CA GLN A 120 -15.49 -10.70 20.80
C GLN A 120 -16.09 -10.32 19.44
N THR A 121 -16.39 -9.03 19.26
CA THR A 121 -16.90 -8.52 17.98
C THR A 121 -15.76 -7.87 17.21
N TYR A 122 -15.53 -8.34 15.99
CA TYR A 122 -14.58 -7.77 15.05
C TYR A 122 -15.33 -7.03 13.94
N LEU A 123 -14.71 -5.96 13.40
CA LEU A 123 -15.22 -5.35 12.17
C LEU A 123 -14.55 -6.04 10.99
N THR A 124 -15.34 -6.54 10.04
CA THR A 124 -14.81 -7.20 8.85
C THR A 124 -15.66 -6.91 7.62
N ASN A 125 -15.03 -6.97 6.46
CA ASN A 125 -15.69 -7.00 5.15
C ASN A 125 -15.57 -8.39 4.47
N GLY A 126 -15.24 -9.43 5.24
CA GLY A 126 -14.98 -10.79 4.75
C GLY A 126 -13.57 -11.02 4.19
N ILE A 127 -12.76 -9.96 4.05
CA ILE A 127 -11.36 -10.05 3.58
C ILE A 127 -10.41 -9.52 4.65
N LEU A 128 -10.65 -8.30 5.12
CA LEU A 128 -9.90 -7.67 6.20
C LEU A 128 -10.66 -7.81 7.51
N MET A 129 -9.91 -7.92 8.60
CA MET A 129 -10.43 -7.84 9.96
C MET A 129 -9.74 -6.66 10.67
N ALA A 130 -10.54 -5.75 11.22
CA ALA A 130 -10.07 -4.69 12.08
C ALA A 130 -10.29 -5.11 13.55
N PRO A 131 -9.20 -5.38 14.29
CA PRO A 131 -9.30 -5.67 15.70
C PRO A 131 -9.61 -4.41 16.51
N PRO A 132 -10.25 -4.56 17.68
CA PRO A 132 -10.66 -3.44 18.52
C PRO A 132 -9.46 -2.63 19.01
N LEU A 133 -9.52 -1.33 18.77
CA LEU A 133 -8.54 -0.38 19.26
C LEU A 133 -8.76 -0.09 20.74
N SER A 134 -7.68 -0.11 21.52
CA SER A 134 -7.65 0.42 22.89
C SER A 134 -6.65 1.56 23.01
N VAL A 135 -6.97 2.53 23.86
CA VAL A 135 -6.12 3.71 24.11
C VAL A 135 -5.61 3.65 25.54
N VAL A 136 -4.29 3.57 25.71
CA VAL A 136 -3.63 3.57 27.01
C VAL A 136 -3.04 4.96 27.26
N ASN A 137 -3.55 5.63 28.29
CA ASN A 137 -3.08 6.94 28.71
C ASN A 137 -2.19 6.80 29.95
N VAL A 138 -0.95 7.27 29.87
CA VAL A 138 -0.01 7.26 31.00
C VAL A 138 0.25 8.69 31.44
N LYS A 139 -0.07 9.00 32.70
CA LYS A 139 0.19 10.30 33.33
C LYS A 139 1.22 10.13 34.44
N MET A 140 2.21 11.02 34.46
CA MET A 140 3.21 11.04 35.52
C MET A 140 2.69 11.81 36.75
N SER A 141 2.84 11.23 37.95
CA SER A 141 2.52 11.88 39.22
C SER A 141 3.63 12.84 39.64
N GLU A 142 3.30 14.01 40.20
CA GLU A 142 4.24 15.07 40.61
C GLU A 142 5.17 14.68 41.80
N GLN A 143 5.07 13.45 42.32
CA GLN A 143 5.81 13.02 43.51
C GLN A 143 6.92 12.00 43.20
N THR A 144 7.96 12.40 42.50
CA THR A 144 9.29 11.79 42.67
C THR A 144 10.38 12.81 42.36
N GLY A 145 11.14 13.19 43.38
CA GLY A 145 12.34 14.00 43.22
C GLY A 145 13.35 13.34 42.28
N PHE A 146 14.03 14.17 41.49
CA PHE A 146 15.22 13.85 40.71
C PHE A 146 15.15 12.59 39.82
N ILE A 147 14.47 12.69 38.67
CA ILE A 147 14.86 11.89 37.51
C ILE A 147 15.76 12.75 36.63
N GLN A 148 17.05 12.41 36.57
CA GLN A 148 18.05 13.12 35.76
C GLN A 148 17.87 12.90 34.24
N SER A 149 17.06 11.92 33.82
CA SER A 149 16.75 11.62 32.42
C SER A 149 15.26 11.32 32.22
N ALA A 150 14.68 11.80 31.12
CA ALA A 150 13.29 11.53 30.74
C ALA A 150 13.01 10.01 30.65
N PRO A 151 12.08 9.43 31.43
CA PRO A 151 11.79 8.00 31.32
C PRO A 151 11.19 7.69 29.94
N LYS A 152 11.78 6.70 29.25
CA LYS A 152 11.30 6.20 27.96
C LYS A 152 10.36 5.02 28.20
N LEU A 153 9.08 5.21 27.92
CA LEU A 153 8.06 4.17 27.96
C LEU A 153 8.04 3.42 26.63
N LYS A 154 8.05 2.09 26.68
CA LYS A 154 7.95 1.22 25.50
C LYS A 154 6.76 0.31 25.67
N LEU A 155 5.85 0.32 24.70
CA LEU A 155 4.70 -0.58 24.65
C LEU A 155 4.76 -1.37 23.36
N HIS A 156 5.13 -2.64 23.47
CA HIS A 156 5.20 -3.54 22.32
C HIS A 156 3.81 -3.68 21.71
N GLY A 157 3.70 -3.60 20.38
CA GLY A 157 2.42 -3.69 19.66
C GLY A 157 1.62 -2.39 19.59
N ALA A 158 2.05 -1.33 20.28
CA ALA A 158 1.46 -0.01 20.12
C ALA A 158 1.91 0.67 18.83
N TYR A 159 1.05 1.50 18.27
CA TYR A 159 1.33 2.35 17.12
C TYR A 159 2.62 3.16 17.33
N GLU A 160 2.74 3.83 18.48
CA GLU A 160 3.85 4.74 18.79
C GLU A 160 5.15 4.01 19.13
N LYS A 161 5.10 2.70 19.44
CA LYS A 161 6.21 1.82 19.90
C LYS A 161 6.89 2.27 21.20
N SER A 162 7.42 3.50 21.26
CA SER A 162 8.03 4.10 22.44
C SER A 162 7.84 5.61 22.49
N GLN A 163 7.61 6.15 23.68
CA GLN A 163 7.48 7.60 23.93
C GLN A 163 8.25 8.00 25.18
N SER A 164 8.85 9.19 25.17
CA SER A 164 9.55 9.74 26.34
C SER A 164 8.65 10.75 27.05
N LEU A 165 8.68 10.75 28.38
CA LEU A 165 8.04 11.78 29.21
C LEU A 165 9.09 12.83 29.60
N ASP A 166 8.77 14.11 29.44
CA ASP A 166 9.64 15.21 29.87
C ASP A 166 8.88 16.26 30.71
N LYS A 167 9.57 17.34 31.10
CA LYS A 167 8.98 18.42 31.92
C LYS A 167 7.82 19.16 31.22
N HIS A 168 7.74 19.10 29.90
CA HIS A 168 6.74 19.76 29.08
C HIS A 168 5.60 18.79 28.65
N GLN A 169 5.87 17.49 28.65
CA GLN A 169 4.94 16.44 28.26
C GLN A 169 4.73 15.44 29.42
N GLN A 170 3.78 15.76 30.30
CA GLN A 170 3.41 14.95 31.48
C GLN A 170 2.43 13.80 31.16
N PHE A 171 2.04 13.66 29.90
CA PHE A 171 1.04 12.73 29.41
C PHE A 171 1.49 12.10 28.09
N VAL A 172 1.44 10.78 28.00
CA VAL A 172 1.63 10.04 26.74
C VAL A 172 0.44 9.12 26.48
N LYS A 173 0.12 8.95 25.20
CA LYS A 173 -1.02 8.16 24.72
C LYS A 173 -0.50 7.06 23.80
N PHE A 174 -0.86 5.82 24.07
CA PHE A 174 -0.57 4.70 23.18
C PHE A 174 -1.85 4.14 22.56
N HIS A 175 -1.80 3.84 21.27
CA HIS A 175 -2.86 3.15 20.53
C HIS A 175 -2.46 1.69 20.33
N VAL A 176 -3.23 0.75 20.87
CA VAL A 176 -2.92 -0.69 20.86
C VAL A 176 -4.05 -1.52 20.30
N ASN A 177 -3.69 -2.61 19.63
CA ASN A 177 -4.61 -3.72 19.39
C ASN A 177 -4.92 -4.38 20.73
N ARG A 178 -6.20 -4.36 21.15
CA ARG A 178 -6.63 -4.94 22.43
C ARG A 178 -6.32 -6.44 22.54
N ASP A 179 -6.40 -7.15 21.42
CA ASP A 179 -6.40 -8.62 21.41
C ASP A 179 -5.04 -9.22 21.03
N LEU A 180 -4.09 -8.36 20.67
CA LEU A 180 -2.70 -8.75 20.51
C LEU A 180 -2.06 -8.86 21.90
N GLU A 181 -1.43 -9.99 22.20
CA GLU A 181 -0.67 -10.19 23.42
C GLU A 181 0.46 -9.15 23.49
N THR A 182 0.35 -8.27 24.47
CA THR A 182 1.24 -7.14 24.73
C THR A 182 1.49 -7.08 26.24
N GLU A 183 2.75 -7.05 26.69
CA GLU A 183 3.06 -6.98 28.13
C GLU A 183 2.96 -5.53 28.65
N LEU A 184 1.96 -5.25 29.50
CA LEU A 184 1.87 -4.07 30.37
C LEU A 184 1.03 -4.43 31.62
N ARG A 185 1.42 -4.05 32.85
CA ARG A 185 0.76 -4.48 34.12
C ARG A 185 -0.27 -3.47 34.69
N ILE A 186 -1.41 -4.00 35.19
CA ILE A 186 -2.45 -3.53 36.20
C ILE A 186 -3.91 -3.20 35.70
N LYS A 187 -4.93 -3.56 36.56
CA LYS A 187 -6.40 -3.85 36.41
C LYS A 187 -7.45 -2.68 36.37
N GLY A 188 -8.61 -2.89 35.68
CA GLY A 188 -10.00 -2.42 36.05
C GLY A 188 -10.88 -1.69 34.98
N THR A 189 -12.20 -1.96 34.84
CA THR A 189 -13.10 -1.84 33.63
C THR A 189 -14.41 -0.99 33.72
N ALA A 190 -15.02 -0.49 32.58
CA ALA A 190 -16.50 -0.43 32.21
C ALA A 190 -16.87 0.39 30.89
N PRO A 191 -18.09 0.27 30.23
CA PRO A 191 -18.37 0.54 28.77
C PRO A 191 -19.50 1.57 28.34
N VAL A 192 -19.82 1.69 27.01
CA VAL A 192 -20.78 2.63 26.31
C VAL A 192 -21.68 1.92 25.22
N LEU A 193 -22.82 2.54 24.80
CA LEU A 193 -23.94 2.08 23.90
C LEU A 193 -23.90 2.56 22.39
N SER A 194 -24.80 2.01 21.53
CA SER A 194 -24.83 2.05 20.03
C SER A 194 -26.02 2.80 19.34
N ALA A 195 -26.00 2.93 17.99
CA ALA A 195 -27.11 3.39 17.11
C ALA A 195 -27.23 2.63 15.75
N SER A 196 -28.40 2.69 15.08
CA SER A 196 -28.90 1.85 13.96
C SER A 196 -29.14 2.57 12.60
N GLN A 197 -29.18 1.79 11.50
CA GLN A 197 -29.22 2.15 10.05
C GLN A 197 -30.64 2.30 9.41
N LEU A 198 -30.69 2.89 8.21
CA LEU A 198 -31.88 3.14 7.37
C LEU A 198 -31.68 2.56 5.94
N HIS A 199 -32.73 2.01 5.33
CA HIS A 199 -32.74 1.34 4.00
C HIS A 199 -33.34 2.22 2.88
N LEU A 200 -32.89 2.01 1.63
CA LEU A 200 -33.37 2.71 0.42
C LEU A 200 -33.70 1.73 -0.73
N GLN A 201 -34.75 2.01 -1.51
CA GLN A 201 -35.24 1.21 -2.66
C GLN A 201 -34.80 1.79 -4.03
N LEU A 202 -34.56 0.90 -5.02
CA LEU A 202 -34.04 1.20 -6.37
C LEU A 202 -35.13 1.38 -7.45
N LYS A 203 -34.82 2.16 -8.49
CA LYS A 203 -35.64 2.51 -9.69
C LYS A 203 -34.92 2.07 -11.01
N PRO A 204 -35.57 2.14 -12.21
CA PRO A 204 -35.20 1.39 -13.43
C PRO A 204 -33.79 1.66 -14.01
N GLN A 205 -33.19 0.63 -14.64
CA GLN A 205 -31.78 0.58 -15.05
C GLN A 205 -31.45 1.43 -16.29
N VAL A 206 -30.78 2.57 -16.07
CA VAL A 206 -30.03 3.31 -17.10
C VAL A 206 -28.66 2.62 -17.28
N PRO A 207 -28.15 2.41 -18.52
CA PRO A 207 -26.85 1.78 -18.72
C PRO A 207 -25.73 2.67 -18.18
N THR A 208 -24.84 2.08 -17.38
CA THR A 208 -23.64 2.72 -16.87
C THR A 208 -22.58 2.76 -17.97
N ILE A 209 -22.18 3.96 -18.41
CA ILE A 209 -21.19 4.13 -19.48
C ILE A 209 -19.92 4.76 -18.90
N ALA A 210 -18.77 4.16 -19.20
CA ALA A 210 -17.47 4.67 -18.77
C ALA A 210 -16.57 4.96 -19.99
N VAL A 211 -15.83 6.08 -19.92
CA VAL A 211 -14.68 6.30 -20.80
C VAL A 211 -13.41 5.89 -20.07
N VAL A 212 -12.53 5.18 -20.78
CA VAL A 212 -11.26 4.67 -20.25
C VAL A 212 -10.11 5.29 -21.02
N ALA A 213 -9.25 6.03 -20.31
CA ALA A 213 -8.15 6.79 -20.91
C ALA A 213 -6.78 6.28 -20.44
N SER A 214 -5.99 5.78 -21.40
CA SER A 214 -4.67 5.18 -21.18
C SER A 214 -3.58 6.19 -20.80
N GLY A 215 -2.47 5.71 -20.23
CA GLY A 215 -1.26 6.51 -20.03
C GLY A 215 -0.51 6.87 -21.32
N GLY A 216 0.45 7.79 -21.21
CA GLY A 216 1.28 8.22 -22.34
C GLY A 216 1.71 9.70 -22.34
N GLY A 217 1.85 10.30 -21.15
CA GLY A 217 2.26 11.71 -21.00
C GLY A 217 1.40 12.69 -21.80
N ALA A 218 2.03 13.71 -22.40
CA ALA A 218 1.34 14.77 -23.13
C ALA A 218 0.49 14.24 -24.29
N ARG A 219 0.96 13.18 -24.99
CA ARG A 219 0.19 12.53 -26.06
C ARG A 219 -1.16 12.01 -25.56
N ALA A 220 -1.16 11.32 -24.43
CA ALA A 220 -2.39 10.80 -23.83
C ALA A 220 -3.29 11.93 -23.33
N CYS A 221 -2.72 12.98 -22.73
CA CYS A 221 -3.45 14.18 -22.31
C CYS A 221 -4.19 14.82 -23.50
N THR A 222 -3.47 15.16 -24.57
CA THR A 222 -4.05 15.80 -25.76
C THR A 222 -5.05 14.89 -26.46
N GLY A 223 -4.74 13.60 -26.60
CA GLY A 223 -5.64 12.62 -27.21
C GLY A 223 -6.94 12.45 -26.43
N PHE A 224 -6.86 12.43 -25.09
CA PHE A 224 -8.04 12.30 -24.24
C PHE A 224 -8.94 13.55 -24.33
N LEU A 225 -8.37 14.75 -24.29
CA LEU A 225 -9.10 15.99 -24.51
C LEU A 225 -9.81 16.02 -25.88
N GLY A 226 -9.13 15.60 -26.94
CA GLY A 226 -9.71 15.47 -28.27
C GLY A 226 -10.85 14.45 -28.32
N SER A 227 -10.71 13.33 -27.61
CA SER A 227 -11.73 12.29 -27.53
C SER A 227 -12.99 12.78 -26.81
N LEU A 228 -12.85 13.47 -25.66
CA LEU A 228 -13.98 14.09 -24.96
C LEU A 228 -14.69 15.13 -25.82
N LYS A 229 -13.94 15.92 -26.59
CA LYS A 229 -14.49 16.87 -27.56
C LYS A 229 -15.28 16.16 -28.66
N GLY A 230 -14.79 15.04 -29.17
CA GLY A 230 -15.53 14.17 -30.09
C GLY A 230 -16.84 13.66 -29.49
N LEU A 231 -16.79 13.11 -28.28
CA LEU A 231 -17.96 12.61 -27.54
C LEU A 231 -19.01 13.70 -27.30
N LYS A 232 -18.57 14.93 -27.01
CA LYS A 232 -19.46 16.09 -26.89
C LYS A 232 -20.15 16.41 -28.21
N LYS A 233 -19.40 16.42 -29.33
CA LYS A 233 -19.95 16.71 -30.66
C LYS A 233 -21.00 15.70 -31.13
N ILE A 234 -20.86 14.43 -30.75
CA ILE A 234 -21.83 13.39 -31.10
C ILE A 234 -22.97 13.25 -30.06
N GLY A 235 -22.99 14.07 -29.01
CA GLY A 235 -24.04 14.06 -27.99
C GLY A 235 -23.99 12.90 -26.99
N VAL A 236 -22.85 12.23 -26.85
CA VAL A 236 -22.68 11.06 -25.96
C VAL A 236 -22.01 11.43 -24.63
N LEU A 237 -21.38 12.60 -24.54
CA LEU A 237 -20.68 13.03 -23.32
C LEU A 237 -21.62 13.05 -22.09
N ASP A 238 -22.86 13.48 -22.26
CA ASP A 238 -23.85 13.56 -21.18
C ASP A 238 -24.40 12.19 -20.74
N ALA A 239 -24.16 11.14 -21.54
CA ALA A 239 -24.53 9.76 -21.19
C ALA A 239 -23.45 9.05 -20.36
N LEU A 240 -22.27 9.66 -20.18
CA LEU A 240 -21.19 9.05 -19.42
C LEU A 240 -21.45 9.13 -17.92
N THR A 241 -21.29 7.99 -17.24
CA THR A 241 -21.30 7.89 -15.78
C THR A 241 -19.90 8.10 -15.21
N TYR A 242 -18.88 7.54 -15.85
CA TYR A 242 -17.49 7.56 -15.36
C TYR A 242 -16.48 8.00 -16.41
N THR A 243 -15.42 8.65 -15.95
CA THR A 243 -14.19 8.87 -16.73
C THR A 243 -13.03 8.32 -15.92
N THR A 244 -12.39 7.25 -16.41
CA THR A 244 -11.23 6.64 -15.77
C THR A 244 -9.95 7.07 -16.48
N SER A 245 -8.90 7.37 -15.71
CA SER A 245 -7.66 7.91 -16.26
C SER A 245 -6.42 7.42 -15.51
N MET A 246 -5.33 7.22 -16.24
CA MET A 246 -4.01 6.90 -15.69
C MET A 246 -2.90 7.71 -16.36
N SER A 247 -1.82 8.02 -15.63
CA SER A 247 -0.66 8.77 -16.13
C SER A 247 -1.08 10.03 -16.92
N GLY A 248 -0.60 10.22 -18.15
CA GLY A 248 -0.88 11.42 -18.96
C GLY A 248 -2.36 11.82 -19.08
N SER A 249 -3.32 10.88 -19.04
CA SER A 249 -4.74 11.23 -19.06
C SER A 249 -5.24 11.84 -17.75
N THR A 250 -4.57 11.60 -16.62
CA THR A 250 -4.89 12.27 -15.35
C THR A 250 -4.58 13.77 -15.41
N TRP A 251 -3.65 14.18 -16.28
CA TRP A 251 -3.28 15.58 -16.49
C TRP A 251 -4.44 16.35 -17.13
N ALA A 252 -5.04 15.76 -18.16
CA ALA A 252 -6.23 16.29 -18.82
C ALA A 252 -7.39 16.34 -17.83
N MET A 253 -7.66 15.23 -17.13
CA MET A 253 -8.77 15.16 -16.18
C MET A 253 -8.60 16.16 -15.03
N SER A 254 -7.40 16.26 -14.45
CA SER A 254 -7.10 17.21 -13.37
C SER A 254 -7.19 18.67 -13.84
N SER A 255 -6.89 18.94 -15.11
CA SER A 255 -7.08 20.27 -15.72
C SER A 255 -8.55 20.61 -15.92
N LEU A 256 -9.37 19.63 -16.35
CA LEU A 256 -10.80 19.80 -16.52
C LEU A 256 -11.51 20.00 -15.18
N CYS A 257 -11.15 19.21 -14.15
CA CYS A 257 -11.75 19.30 -12.82
C CYS A 257 -11.48 20.62 -12.07
N GLN A 258 -10.66 21.53 -12.62
CA GLN A 258 -10.55 22.90 -12.12
C GLN A 258 -11.84 23.71 -12.37
N ASP A 259 -12.66 23.31 -13.34
CA ASP A 259 -13.94 23.92 -13.67
C ASP A 259 -15.11 23.01 -13.22
N GLN A 260 -16.04 23.58 -12.44
CA GLN A 260 -17.21 22.86 -11.94
C GLN A 260 -18.14 22.33 -13.05
N ASN A 261 -18.14 22.98 -14.21
CA ASN A 261 -19.00 22.69 -15.36
C ASN A 261 -18.16 22.33 -16.59
N TRP A 262 -17.05 21.62 -16.40
CA TRP A 262 -16.07 21.37 -17.45
C TRP A 262 -16.65 20.67 -18.68
N SER A 263 -17.65 19.79 -18.53
CA SER A 263 -18.32 19.12 -19.66
C SER A 263 -18.96 20.15 -20.60
N GLN A 264 -19.55 21.20 -20.02
CA GLN A 264 -20.15 22.33 -20.74
C GLN A 264 -19.09 23.31 -21.28
N ASN A 265 -18.02 23.55 -20.53
CA ASN A 265 -16.95 24.49 -20.91
C ASN A 265 -15.77 23.87 -21.70
N LEU A 266 -15.92 22.62 -22.15
CA LEU A 266 -14.84 21.79 -22.68
C LEU A 266 -13.97 22.46 -23.75
N GLU A 267 -14.57 23.13 -24.73
CA GLU A 267 -13.83 23.78 -25.84
C GLU A 267 -12.91 24.91 -25.36
N THR A 268 -13.39 25.70 -24.39
CA THR A 268 -12.62 26.78 -23.76
C THR A 268 -11.45 26.18 -22.97
N LEU A 269 -11.69 25.14 -22.20
CA LEU A 269 -10.68 24.46 -21.40
C LEU A 269 -9.60 23.80 -22.26
N ILE A 270 -9.99 23.17 -23.38
CA ILE A 270 -9.04 22.62 -24.36
C ILE A 270 -8.17 23.72 -24.95
N SER A 271 -8.75 24.87 -25.28
CA SER A 271 -8.02 26.02 -25.83
C SER A 271 -7.02 26.59 -24.82
N GLN A 272 -7.38 26.65 -23.54
CA GLN A 272 -6.48 27.05 -22.46
C GLN A 272 -5.36 26.02 -22.24
N ASN A 273 -5.70 24.73 -22.17
CA ASN A 273 -4.72 23.65 -21.99
C ASN A 273 -3.70 23.61 -23.13
N ARG A 274 -4.14 23.85 -24.38
CA ARG A 274 -3.24 23.96 -25.54
C ARG A 274 -2.16 25.03 -25.36
N LYS A 275 -2.49 26.19 -24.79
CA LYS A 275 -1.51 27.26 -24.53
C LYS A 275 -0.50 26.89 -23.44
N LYS A 276 -0.92 26.08 -22.45
CA LYS A 276 -0.04 25.64 -21.37
C LYS A 276 0.90 24.51 -21.83
N MET A 277 0.40 23.62 -22.68
CA MET A 277 1.19 22.54 -23.30
C MET A 277 2.27 23.02 -24.28
N THR A 278 2.29 24.31 -24.65
CA THR A 278 3.38 24.92 -25.43
C THR A 278 4.51 25.49 -24.58
N ILE A 279 4.38 25.47 -23.24
CA ILE A 279 5.45 25.87 -22.32
C ILE A 279 6.64 24.92 -22.54
N LYS A 280 7.82 25.51 -22.71
CA LYS A 280 9.05 24.74 -22.91
C LYS A 280 9.45 24.06 -21.60
N PRO A 281 9.80 22.76 -21.60
CA PRO A 281 10.20 22.06 -20.38
C PRO A 281 11.29 22.78 -19.57
N GLU A 282 12.22 23.46 -20.24
CA GLU A 282 13.34 24.21 -19.66
C GLU A 282 12.87 25.35 -18.74
N GLU A 283 11.70 25.94 -19.01
CA GLU A 283 11.11 26.99 -18.14
C GLU A 283 10.75 26.44 -16.75
N GLY A 284 10.50 25.13 -16.66
CA GLY A 284 10.28 24.42 -15.40
C GLY A 284 11.53 24.22 -14.54
N PHE A 285 12.73 24.50 -15.06
CA PHE A 285 14.02 24.27 -14.37
C PHE A 285 14.81 25.56 -14.10
N THR A 286 14.16 26.72 -14.17
CA THR A 286 14.79 27.99 -13.76
C THR A 286 15.11 28.00 -12.27
N LEU A 287 16.15 28.72 -11.85
CA LEU A 287 16.59 28.77 -10.44
C LEU A 287 15.45 29.16 -9.47
N GLU A 288 14.55 30.05 -9.90
CA GLU A 288 13.37 30.44 -9.13
C GLU A 288 12.42 29.25 -8.92
N LYS A 289 12.15 28.46 -9.97
CA LYS A 289 11.33 27.24 -9.88
C LYS A 289 11.97 26.18 -9.02
N MET A 290 13.29 25.98 -9.11
CA MET A 290 14.00 25.01 -8.27
C MET A 290 13.88 25.36 -6.79
N LYS A 291 14.02 26.65 -6.44
CA LYS A 291 13.79 27.14 -5.07
C LYS A 291 12.35 26.94 -4.62
N TYR A 292 11.39 27.22 -5.50
CA TYR A 292 9.97 26.98 -5.23
C TYR A 292 9.70 25.51 -4.92
N TYR A 293 10.17 24.57 -5.76
CA TYR A 293 9.93 23.14 -5.53
C TYR A 293 10.54 22.65 -4.22
N LYS A 294 11.76 23.10 -3.91
CA LYS A 294 12.41 22.78 -2.64
C LYS A 294 11.58 23.29 -1.46
N SER A 295 11.15 24.54 -1.49
CA SER A 295 10.32 25.14 -0.42
C SER A 295 9.01 24.39 -0.20
N GLU A 296 8.31 23.99 -1.26
CA GLU A 296 7.03 23.27 -1.16
C GLU A 296 7.22 21.83 -0.67
N MET A 297 8.37 21.21 -0.96
CA MET A 297 8.75 19.91 -0.43
C MET A 297 9.14 20.00 1.04
N ASP A 298 9.88 21.03 1.44
CA ASP A 298 10.23 21.31 2.84
C ASP A 298 8.95 21.54 3.67
N GLU A 299 8.00 22.35 3.17
CA GLU A 299 6.71 22.59 3.84
C GLU A 299 5.90 21.28 3.98
N LYS A 300 5.87 20.44 2.95
CA LYS A 300 5.20 19.12 2.99
C LYS A 300 5.82 18.20 4.04
N GLU A 301 7.14 18.20 4.16
CA GLU A 301 7.88 17.44 5.17
C GLU A 301 7.60 17.96 6.59
N GLU A 302 7.57 19.29 6.78
CA GLU A 302 7.21 19.93 8.05
C GLU A 302 5.76 19.60 8.49
N GLN A 303 4.84 19.43 7.53
CA GLN A 303 3.48 18.95 7.78
C GLN A 303 3.43 17.46 8.19
N GLY A 304 4.54 16.74 8.11
CA GLY A 304 4.68 15.34 8.50
C GLY A 304 4.46 14.33 7.38
N HIS A 305 4.36 14.78 6.13
CA HIS A 305 4.26 13.89 4.98
C HIS A 305 5.65 13.41 4.54
N LEU A 306 5.72 12.20 3.98
CA LEU A 306 6.92 11.73 3.29
C LEU A 306 7.14 12.53 2.00
N VAL A 307 8.41 12.74 1.64
CA VAL A 307 8.80 13.45 0.43
C VAL A 307 9.71 12.56 -0.42
N SER A 308 9.56 12.66 -1.74
CA SER A 308 10.30 11.89 -2.72
C SER A 308 10.44 12.64 -4.05
N TYR A 309 11.19 12.07 -4.99
CA TYR A 309 11.26 12.55 -6.37
C TYR A 309 9.90 12.61 -7.09
N ILE A 310 8.92 11.82 -6.63
CA ILE A 310 7.56 11.85 -7.16
C ILE A 310 6.91 13.20 -6.87
N ASP A 311 7.17 13.79 -5.70
CA ASP A 311 6.63 15.09 -5.31
C ASP A 311 7.18 16.20 -6.19
N MET A 312 8.51 16.20 -6.40
CA MET A 312 9.16 17.12 -7.33
C MET A 312 8.60 16.99 -8.76
N ALA A 313 8.40 15.77 -9.25
CA ALA A 313 7.79 15.54 -10.55
C ALA A 313 6.36 16.10 -10.63
N GLY A 314 5.58 15.94 -9.56
CA GLY A 314 4.26 16.54 -9.43
C GLY A 314 4.26 18.06 -9.51
N LEU A 315 5.22 18.73 -8.85
CA LEU A 315 5.37 20.18 -8.89
C LEU A 315 5.86 20.72 -10.25
N ILE A 316 6.73 19.97 -10.94
CA ILE A 316 7.12 20.31 -12.33
C ILE A 316 5.90 20.17 -13.25
N LEU A 317 5.12 19.09 -13.12
CA LEU A 317 3.87 18.92 -13.87
C LEU A 317 2.86 20.02 -13.54
N GLU A 318 2.79 20.48 -12.29
CA GLU A 318 1.94 21.60 -11.91
C GLU A 318 2.28 22.86 -12.72
N HIS A 319 3.57 23.17 -12.82
CA HIS A 319 4.02 24.31 -13.62
C HIS A 319 3.67 24.15 -15.10
N LEU A 320 3.93 22.97 -15.68
CA LEU A 320 3.68 22.72 -17.11
C LEU A 320 2.18 22.68 -17.46
N LEU A 321 1.33 22.17 -16.56
CA LEU A 321 -0.10 21.97 -16.83
C LEU A 321 -0.95 23.15 -16.41
N PHE A 322 -0.60 23.83 -15.33
CA PHE A 322 -1.39 24.93 -14.78
C PHE A 322 -0.75 26.30 -14.98
N GLY A 323 0.57 26.38 -15.10
CA GLY A 323 1.34 27.63 -15.22
C GLY A 323 1.58 28.32 -13.87
N GLN A 324 0.85 27.93 -12.83
CA GLN A 324 0.82 28.56 -11.51
C GLN A 324 0.58 27.52 -10.41
N LYS A 325 0.91 27.88 -9.17
CA LYS A 325 0.61 27.07 -7.98
C LYS A 325 -0.87 26.74 -7.94
N THR A 326 -1.19 25.46 -7.80
CA THR A 326 -2.56 24.97 -7.71
C THR A 326 -2.78 24.41 -6.32
N VAL A 327 -3.69 25.03 -5.57
CA VAL A 327 -4.01 24.63 -4.20
C VAL A 327 -5.17 23.63 -4.12
N SER A 328 -5.78 23.27 -5.26
CA SER A 328 -6.90 22.33 -5.29
C SER A 328 -6.50 20.95 -4.81
N THR A 329 -7.42 20.30 -4.12
CA THR A 329 -7.27 18.92 -3.65
C THR A 329 -8.15 17.94 -4.44
N LEU A 330 -8.08 16.65 -4.10
CA LEU A 330 -8.93 15.65 -4.73
C LEU A 330 -10.38 15.78 -4.23
N SER A 331 -10.57 16.03 -2.94
CA SER A 331 -11.88 16.26 -2.34
C SER A 331 -12.57 17.51 -2.91
N ASP A 332 -11.81 18.56 -3.26
CA ASP A 332 -12.34 19.74 -3.95
C ASP A 332 -13.06 19.40 -5.27
N GLN A 333 -12.69 18.30 -5.94
CA GLN A 333 -13.31 17.87 -7.18
C GLN A 333 -14.75 17.36 -7.00
N GLN A 334 -15.21 17.11 -5.77
CA GLN A 334 -16.61 16.78 -5.49
C GLN A 334 -17.56 17.85 -6.04
N LYS A 335 -17.12 19.13 -6.07
CA LYS A 335 -17.90 20.23 -6.67
C LYS A 335 -18.26 19.96 -8.13
N THR A 336 -17.39 19.26 -8.87
CA THR A 336 -17.58 18.95 -10.30
C THR A 336 -18.63 17.86 -10.53
N VAL A 337 -19.00 17.10 -9.50
CA VAL A 337 -19.97 15.98 -9.62
C VAL A 337 -21.18 16.12 -8.70
N LYS A 338 -21.22 17.19 -7.89
CA LYS A 338 -22.26 17.43 -6.88
C LYS A 338 -23.69 17.34 -7.43
N ASN A 339 -23.92 17.83 -8.64
CA ASN A 339 -25.23 17.83 -9.29
C ASN A 339 -25.28 16.80 -10.44
N ALA A 340 -24.36 15.83 -10.46
CA ALA A 340 -24.15 14.91 -11.58
C ALA A 340 -23.96 15.63 -12.94
N GLN A 341 -23.42 16.85 -12.92
CA GLN A 341 -23.24 17.68 -14.12
C GLN A 341 -22.02 17.30 -14.96
N ASN A 342 -21.15 16.45 -14.40
CA ASN A 342 -20.04 15.82 -15.10
C ASN A 342 -19.97 14.33 -14.71
N PRO A 343 -19.38 13.48 -15.56
CA PRO A 343 -19.04 12.10 -15.20
C PRO A 343 -18.09 12.06 -14.00
N LEU A 344 -18.19 11.01 -13.17
CA LEU A 344 -17.31 10.86 -12.02
C LEU A 344 -15.88 10.57 -12.48
N PRO A 345 -14.89 11.41 -12.11
CA PRO A 345 -13.49 11.15 -12.41
C PRO A 345 -12.94 10.07 -11.49
N ILE A 346 -12.30 9.07 -12.08
CA ILE A 346 -11.59 8.00 -11.40
C ILE A 346 -10.14 8.04 -11.89
N TYR A 347 -9.20 8.12 -10.95
CA TYR A 347 -7.78 8.05 -11.21
C TYR A 347 -7.21 6.77 -10.61
N THR A 348 -6.06 6.33 -11.10
CA THR A 348 -5.43 5.12 -10.56
C THR A 348 -3.91 5.20 -10.47
N ALA A 349 -3.37 4.50 -9.46
CA ALA A 349 -1.96 4.23 -9.29
C ALA A 349 -1.77 2.75 -8.92
N VAL A 350 -0.52 2.34 -8.77
CA VAL A 350 -0.16 0.97 -8.35
C VAL A 350 0.63 1.04 -7.06
N ASN A 351 0.15 0.35 -6.03
CA ASN A 351 0.92 -0.01 -4.85
C ASN A 351 1.78 -1.22 -5.19
N ILE A 352 3.10 -1.13 -4.98
CA ILE A 352 4.03 -2.22 -5.28
C ILE A 352 4.50 -2.81 -3.97
N LYS A 353 4.22 -4.09 -3.76
CA LYS A 353 4.73 -4.84 -2.62
C LYS A 353 6.05 -5.49 -3.01
N ASP A 354 7.07 -5.20 -2.22
CA ASP A 354 8.35 -5.87 -2.34
C ASP A 354 8.18 -7.38 -2.16
N ALA A 355 8.94 -8.13 -2.96
CA ALA A 355 8.95 -9.57 -2.87
C ALA A 355 9.56 -10.02 -1.54
N LEU A 356 8.76 -10.65 -0.69
CA LEU A 356 9.29 -11.46 0.40
C LEU A 356 9.92 -12.72 -0.23
N ASN A 357 11.20 -12.94 0.02
CA ASN A 357 11.92 -14.20 -0.25
C ASN A 357 11.92 -14.69 -1.72
N GLY A 358 12.24 -13.82 -2.69
CA GLY A 358 12.53 -14.24 -4.07
C GLY A 358 11.31 -14.45 -4.99
N ASN A 359 10.10 -14.12 -4.53
CA ASN A 359 8.91 -14.07 -5.38
C ASN A 359 8.93 -12.85 -6.34
N GLN A 360 7.98 -12.79 -7.27
CA GLN A 360 7.78 -11.60 -8.10
C GLN A 360 7.12 -10.48 -7.27
N ALA A 361 7.52 -9.23 -7.49
CA ALA A 361 6.87 -8.08 -6.87
C ALA A 361 5.38 -8.03 -7.27
N GLU A 362 4.49 -7.88 -6.29
CA GLU A 362 3.05 -7.85 -6.54
C GLU A 362 2.58 -6.40 -6.71
N ALA A 363 1.77 -6.17 -7.74
CA ALA A 363 1.18 -4.88 -8.06
C ALA A 363 -0.30 -4.86 -7.65
N GLU A 364 -0.69 -3.89 -6.84
CA GLU A 364 -2.06 -3.72 -6.36
C GLU A 364 -2.62 -2.37 -6.84
N TRP A 365 -3.77 -2.41 -7.48
CA TRP A 365 -4.42 -1.20 -8.00
C TRP A 365 -5.01 -0.35 -6.88
N VAL A 366 -4.59 0.91 -6.84
CA VAL A 366 -5.16 1.94 -5.97
C VAL A 366 -6.08 2.81 -6.82
N GLU A 367 -7.33 2.93 -6.40
CA GLU A 367 -8.33 3.81 -6.98
C GLU A 367 -8.37 5.13 -6.22
N PHE A 368 -8.53 6.24 -6.95
CA PHE A 368 -8.70 7.57 -6.40
C PHE A 368 -9.95 8.20 -7.03
N THR A 369 -10.88 8.63 -6.19
CA THR A 369 -12.06 9.41 -6.60
C THR A 369 -12.12 10.67 -5.74
N PRO A 370 -12.94 11.67 -6.10
CA PRO A 370 -13.17 12.83 -5.24
C PRO A 370 -13.71 12.48 -3.84
N PHE A 371 -14.25 11.28 -3.64
CA PHE A 371 -14.85 10.86 -2.37
C PHE A 371 -13.90 9.99 -1.55
N GLU A 372 -13.20 9.07 -2.20
CA GLU A 372 -12.42 8.05 -1.51
C GLU A 372 -11.20 7.57 -2.32
N VAL A 373 -10.22 7.06 -1.58
CA VAL A 373 -8.99 6.47 -2.11
C VAL A 373 -8.79 5.12 -1.46
N GLY A 374 -8.51 4.08 -2.24
CA GLY A 374 -8.40 2.75 -1.66
C GLY A 374 -7.96 1.64 -2.60
N LEU A 375 -7.88 0.44 -2.04
CA LEU A 375 -7.45 -0.78 -2.71
C LEU A 375 -8.67 -1.67 -2.93
N GLN A 376 -9.12 -1.77 -4.19
CA GLN A 376 -10.26 -2.61 -4.56
C GLN A 376 -10.07 -4.07 -4.13
N LYS A 377 -8.84 -4.60 -4.23
CA LYS A 377 -8.48 -5.97 -3.81
C LYS A 377 -8.89 -6.29 -2.37
N TYR A 378 -8.89 -5.28 -1.49
CA TYR A 378 -9.20 -5.44 -0.07
C TYR A 378 -10.56 -4.85 0.34
N GLY A 379 -11.28 -4.21 -0.59
CA GLY A 379 -12.50 -3.45 -0.27
C GLY A 379 -12.26 -2.39 0.82
N ALA A 380 -11.09 -1.77 0.82
CA ALA A 380 -10.63 -0.88 1.89
C ALA A 380 -10.33 0.51 1.32
N PHE A 381 -11.07 1.50 1.83
CA PHE A 381 -11.06 2.87 1.33
C PHE A 381 -11.01 3.86 2.50
N VAL A 382 -10.33 4.98 2.27
CA VAL A 382 -10.35 6.16 3.14
C VAL A 382 -10.95 7.33 2.37
N ARG A 383 -11.46 8.33 3.09
CA ARG A 383 -11.91 9.57 2.44
C ARG A 383 -10.76 10.22 1.69
N ALA A 384 -11.05 10.86 0.56
CA ALA A 384 -10.05 11.52 -0.26
C ALA A 384 -9.17 12.50 0.56
N GLU A 385 -9.79 13.26 1.47
CA GLU A 385 -9.08 14.22 2.31
C GLU A 385 -8.18 13.60 3.40
N ASP A 386 -8.35 12.32 3.70
CA ASP A 386 -7.54 11.62 4.71
C ASP A 386 -6.39 10.83 4.06
N PHE A 387 -6.31 10.75 2.72
CA PHE A 387 -5.20 10.10 2.02
C PHE A 387 -3.86 10.77 2.36
N GLY A 388 -2.90 9.96 2.81
CA GLY A 388 -1.59 10.41 3.32
C GLY A 388 -1.54 10.53 4.84
N SER A 389 -2.67 10.52 5.54
CA SER A 389 -2.72 10.51 7.01
C SER A 389 -2.27 9.16 7.60
N GLU A 390 -2.00 9.14 8.90
CA GLU A 390 -1.56 7.94 9.61
C GLU A 390 -2.75 7.16 10.20
N PHE A 391 -2.85 5.87 9.88
CA PHE A 391 -3.90 4.97 10.33
C PHE A 391 -3.34 3.78 11.09
N PHE A 392 -4.11 3.28 12.06
CA PHE A 392 -3.81 2.06 12.80
C PHE A 392 -5.10 1.28 13.08
N LEU A 393 -5.13 0.00 12.69
CA LEU A 393 -6.30 -0.88 12.82
C LEU A 393 -7.60 -0.29 12.23
N GLY A 394 -7.50 0.45 11.13
CA GLY A 394 -8.65 1.12 10.51
C GLY A 394 -9.08 2.44 11.16
N HIS A 395 -8.40 2.90 12.21
CA HIS A 395 -8.65 4.19 12.85
C HIS A 395 -7.64 5.24 12.39
N LEU A 396 -8.14 6.45 12.12
CA LEU A 396 -7.30 7.63 11.87
C LEU A 396 -6.62 8.06 13.17
N ILE A 397 -5.29 7.91 13.24
CA ILE A 397 -4.50 8.23 14.44
C ILE A 397 -3.99 9.66 14.39
N LYS A 398 -3.49 10.08 13.23
CA LYS A 398 -2.99 11.44 13.02
C LYS A 398 -3.44 11.92 11.65
N LYS A 399 -4.33 12.91 11.67
CA LYS A 399 -4.78 13.59 10.47
C LYS A 399 -3.70 14.54 9.98
N LEU A 400 -3.28 14.36 8.73
CA LEU A 400 -2.40 15.30 8.03
C LEU A 400 -3.23 16.20 7.10
N PRO A 401 -2.69 17.36 6.67
CA PRO A 401 -3.33 18.17 5.63
C PRO A 401 -3.53 17.37 4.34
N GLU A 402 -4.65 17.59 3.65
CA GLU A 402 -4.96 16.90 2.40
C GLU A 402 -3.90 17.21 1.33
N ILE A 403 -3.48 16.17 0.62
CA ILE A 403 -2.48 16.27 -0.43
C ILE A 403 -3.05 17.00 -1.65
N ARG A 404 -2.35 18.04 -2.13
CA ARG A 404 -2.71 18.78 -3.34
C ARG A 404 -2.69 17.88 -4.58
N VAL A 405 -3.53 18.21 -5.56
CA VAL A 405 -3.60 17.49 -6.85
C VAL A 405 -2.24 17.46 -7.56
N SER A 406 -1.37 18.45 -7.37
CA SER A 406 -0.02 18.45 -7.95
C SER A 406 0.83 17.26 -7.48
N TYR A 407 0.81 16.91 -6.19
CA TYR A 407 1.53 15.73 -5.70
C TYR A 407 0.86 14.42 -6.17
N LEU A 408 -0.47 14.39 -6.27
CA LEU A 408 -1.19 13.23 -6.84
C LEU A 408 -0.86 13.02 -8.32
N LEU A 409 -0.71 14.09 -9.10
CA LEU A 409 -0.21 14.03 -10.49
C LEU A 409 1.18 13.39 -10.55
N GLY A 410 2.04 13.69 -9.58
CA GLY A 410 3.30 13.00 -9.36
C GLY A 410 3.09 11.49 -9.21
N ILE A 411 2.24 11.06 -8.27
CA ILE A 411 1.95 9.64 -7.99
C ILE A 411 1.41 8.93 -9.24
N TRP A 412 0.40 9.50 -9.89
CA TRP A 412 -0.19 8.93 -11.11
C TRP A 412 0.77 8.91 -12.30
N SER A 413 1.87 9.67 -12.23
CA SER A 413 2.86 9.85 -13.31
C SER A 413 4.28 9.50 -12.87
N SER A 414 4.42 8.65 -11.85
CA SER A 414 5.71 8.37 -11.19
C SER A 414 6.79 7.85 -12.13
N VAL A 415 6.43 7.27 -13.28
CA VAL A 415 7.39 6.86 -14.34
C VAL A 415 8.30 8.00 -14.83
N PHE A 416 7.88 9.26 -14.70
CA PHE A 416 8.69 10.42 -15.10
C PHE A 416 9.70 10.86 -14.04
N SER A 417 9.59 10.41 -12.78
CA SER A 417 10.44 10.88 -11.68
C SER A 417 11.92 10.60 -11.91
N LEU A 418 12.29 9.43 -12.44
CA LEU A 418 13.69 9.10 -12.75
C LEU A 418 14.30 10.02 -13.80
N ARG A 419 13.59 10.26 -14.91
CA ARG A 419 14.10 11.16 -15.96
C ARG A 419 14.25 12.59 -15.46
N LEU A 420 13.37 13.01 -14.55
CA LEU A 420 13.42 14.33 -13.94
C LEU A 420 14.55 14.45 -12.91
N ARG A 421 14.88 13.38 -12.17
CA ARG A 421 16.07 13.32 -11.32
C ARG A 421 17.34 13.50 -12.14
N ASP A 422 17.47 12.76 -13.23
CA ASP A 422 18.67 12.83 -14.08
C ASP A 422 18.82 14.23 -14.70
N MET A 423 17.71 14.82 -15.15
CA MET A 423 17.65 16.20 -15.65
C MET A 423 18.01 17.21 -14.55
N TRP A 424 17.51 17.04 -13.33
CA TRP A 424 17.81 17.90 -12.20
C TRP A 424 19.30 17.89 -11.83
N ARG A 425 19.90 16.69 -11.72
CA ARG A 425 21.33 16.53 -11.44
C ARG A 425 22.17 17.19 -12.53
N MET A 426 21.77 17.05 -13.79
CA MET A 426 22.44 17.71 -14.91
C MET A 426 22.40 19.25 -14.81
N PHE A 427 21.29 19.84 -14.35
CA PHE A 427 21.14 21.29 -14.28
C PHE A 427 21.66 21.93 -12.99
N THR A 428 21.67 21.21 -11.86
CA THR A 428 22.01 21.79 -10.55
C THR A 428 23.28 21.26 -9.91
N GLY A 429 23.74 20.06 -10.31
CA GLY A 429 24.83 19.36 -9.65
C GLY A 429 24.52 18.85 -8.24
N VAL A 430 23.28 18.97 -7.76
CA VAL A 430 22.86 18.61 -6.39
C VAL A 430 21.68 17.65 -6.43
N ASP A 431 21.61 16.72 -5.49
CA ASP A 431 20.47 15.82 -5.34
C ASP A 431 19.36 16.50 -4.52
N PRO A 432 18.13 16.66 -5.06
CA PRO A 432 17.06 17.42 -4.41
C PRO A 432 16.47 16.73 -3.18
N VAL A 433 16.77 15.45 -2.95
CA VAL A 433 16.27 14.66 -1.81
C VAL A 433 17.42 14.19 -0.91
N GLU A 434 18.64 14.71 -1.12
CA GLU A 434 19.82 14.38 -0.33
C GLU A 434 19.61 14.70 1.15
N GLY A 435 19.79 13.70 2.02
CA GLY A 435 19.66 13.85 3.48
C GLY A 435 18.23 13.88 4.02
N LYS A 436 17.20 13.73 3.19
CA LYS A 436 15.79 13.65 3.62
C LYS A 436 15.36 12.21 3.93
N GLN A 437 14.31 12.07 4.75
CA GLN A 437 13.68 10.77 5.03
C GLN A 437 12.88 10.31 3.80
N CYS A 438 13.58 9.72 2.84
CA CYS A 438 13.02 9.33 1.55
C CYS A 438 12.36 7.95 1.64
N ALA A 439 11.13 7.80 1.11
CA ALA A 439 10.58 6.47 0.85
C ALA A 439 11.42 5.80 -0.25
N ASP A 440 11.76 4.53 -0.05
CA ASP A 440 12.69 3.75 -0.88
C ASP A 440 12.05 3.34 -2.22
N VAL A 441 11.63 4.33 -3.03
CA VAL A 441 11.00 4.10 -4.34
C VAL A 441 12.06 3.85 -5.44
N ASP A 442 13.33 4.13 -5.15
CA ASP A 442 14.45 3.99 -6.10
C ASP A 442 14.72 2.51 -6.46
N SER A 443 14.49 1.57 -5.55
CA SER A 443 14.75 0.13 -5.78
C SER A 443 13.76 -0.53 -6.79
N ILE A 444 12.58 0.06 -6.97
CA ILE A 444 11.49 -0.49 -7.79
C ILE A 444 11.65 -0.14 -9.27
N VAL A 445 12.24 1.02 -9.58
CA VAL A 445 12.40 1.48 -10.96
C VAL A 445 13.72 1.04 -11.58
N ASP A 446 14.80 0.91 -10.78
CA ASP A 446 16.10 0.39 -11.23
C ASP A 446 16.01 -1.05 -11.77
N LYS A 447 15.15 -1.90 -11.17
CA LYS A 447 14.95 -3.28 -11.64
C LYS A 447 14.28 -3.37 -13.02
N ARG A 448 13.47 -2.38 -13.42
CA ARG A 448 12.86 -2.36 -14.76
C ARG A 448 13.82 -1.88 -15.84
N GLY A 449 14.73 -0.97 -15.50
CA GLY A 449 15.76 -0.44 -16.42
C GLY A 449 16.75 -1.51 -16.91
N GLN A 450 17.03 -2.55 -16.10
CA GLN A 450 17.98 -3.60 -16.47
C GLN A 450 17.36 -4.74 -17.31
N SER A 451 16.04 -4.90 -17.31
CA SER A 451 15.35 -6.01 -18.02
C SER A 451 15.12 -5.80 -19.52
N HIS A 452 15.47 -4.62 -20.06
CA HIS A 452 15.43 -4.33 -21.49
C HIS A 452 16.77 -3.78 -22.00
N SER A 453 17.84 -4.56 -21.84
CA SER A 453 18.99 -4.47 -22.73
C SER A 453 18.79 -5.48 -23.88
N ARG A 454 18.20 -5.03 -24.99
CA ARG A 454 18.21 -5.78 -26.25
C ARG A 454 18.86 -4.91 -27.33
N ALA A 455 20.05 -5.36 -27.72
CA ALA A 455 20.89 -5.08 -28.89
C ALA A 455 20.81 -3.69 -29.58
N PRO A 456 21.97 -3.04 -29.87
CA PRO A 456 21.99 -1.78 -30.61
C PRO A 456 21.51 -1.99 -32.05
N PHE A 457 20.43 -1.31 -32.43
CA PHE A 457 20.06 -1.13 -33.83
C PHE A 457 21.13 -0.26 -34.51
N GLN A 458 21.91 -0.87 -35.41
CA GLN A 458 22.78 -0.14 -36.32
C GLN A 458 21.91 0.56 -37.38
N ASN A 459 22.12 1.87 -37.50
CA ASN A 459 21.65 2.67 -38.62
C ASN A 459 22.38 2.23 -39.90
N THR A 460 21.64 1.75 -40.89
CA THR A 460 22.06 1.82 -42.30
C THR A 460 20.96 2.47 -43.11
N THR A 461 21.08 3.78 -43.28
CA THR A 461 20.45 4.53 -44.36
C THR A 461 21.21 4.23 -45.65
N SER A 462 20.56 3.57 -46.62
CA SER A 462 20.96 3.68 -48.02
C SER A 462 19.73 3.71 -48.90
N LEU A 463 19.49 4.88 -49.50
CA LEU A 463 18.62 5.08 -50.65
C LEU A 463 18.96 4.09 -51.76
N THR A 464 17.96 3.47 -52.38
CA THR A 464 17.86 3.38 -53.84
C THR A 464 16.43 3.06 -54.27
N SER A 465 16.10 3.68 -55.40
CA SER A 465 14.88 3.65 -56.19
C SER A 465 14.51 2.30 -56.79
N GLY A 466 13.21 2.08 -56.98
CA GLY A 466 12.70 1.53 -58.25
C GLY A 466 11.89 0.23 -58.16
N ALA A 467 10.88 0.20 -59.03
CA ALA A 467 10.12 -0.94 -59.54
C ALA A 467 8.83 -1.32 -58.81
N GLU A 468 7.74 -0.83 -59.42
CA GLU A 468 6.41 -1.43 -59.47
C GLU A 468 6.47 -2.94 -59.75
N ARG A 469 5.56 -3.70 -59.12
CA ARG A 469 4.81 -4.78 -59.76
C ARG A 469 3.59 -5.15 -58.92
N GLU A 470 2.42 -4.98 -59.52
CA GLU A 470 1.18 -5.67 -59.16
C GLU A 470 1.39 -7.18 -59.12
N VAL A 471 0.57 -7.90 -58.35
CA VAL A 471 -0.31 -8.99 -58.86
C VAL A 471 -1.12 -9.62 -57.71
N SER A 472 -2.44 -9.63 -57.96
CA SER A 472 -3.51 -10.57 -57.58
C SER A 472 -3.73 -11.00 -56.12
N GLY A 473 -4.98 -10.79 -55.68
CA GLY A 473 -5.52 -11.35 -54.45
C GLY A 473 -5.95 -12.81 -54.52
N THR A 474 -6.51 -13.27 -53.40
CA THR A 474 -7.59 -14.25 -53.34
C THR A 474 -8.28 -14.09 -52.01
N SER A 475 -9.59 -13.94 -52.09
CA SER A 475 -10.57 -13.97 -51.02
C SER A 475 -10.74 -15.40 -50.49
N GLU A 476 -10.91 -15.57 -49.18
CA GLU A 476 -11.73 -16.67 -48.68
C GLU A 476 -12.45 -16.27 -47.38
N SER A 477 -13.76 -16.39 -47.46
CA SER A 477 -14.76 -16.12 -46.43
C SER A 477 -15.04 -17.38 -45.61
N SER A 478 -15.18 -17.26 -44.29
CA SER A 478 -16.09 -18.10 -43.51
C SER A 478 -16.53 -17.42 -42.22
N SER A 479 -17.82 -17.50 -41.93
CA SER A 479 -18.50 -17.09 -40.69
C SER A 479 -19.24 -18.32 -40.11
N PRO A 480 -20.04 -18.22 -39.03
CA PRO A 480 -19.64 -18.09 -37.63
C PRO A 480 -20.24 -19.23 -36.77
N GLY A 481 -19.84 -19.38 -35.49
CA GLY A 481 -20.67 -20.17 -34.56
C GLY A 481 -20.08 -20.56 -33.21
N ARG A 482 -20.90 -20.31 -32.17
CA ARG A 482 -20.91 -20.84 -30.78
C ARG A 482 -19.87 -20.20 -29.85
N GLY A 483 -20.21 -19.67 -28.68
CA GLY A 483 -21.41 -19.75 -27.85
C GLY A 483 -20.91 -19.64 -26.40
N LEU A 484 -20.96 -18.44 -25.82
CA LEU A 484 -20.50 -18.19 -24.45
C LEU A 484 -21.70 -18.32 -23.50
N GLN A 485 -21.60 -19.29 -22.60
CA GLN A 485 -22.50 -19.47 -21.46
C GLN A 485 -22.40 -18.27 -20.52
N GLU A 486 -23.55 -17.66 -20.24
CA GLU A 486 -23.77 -16.75 -19.14
C GLU A 486 -23.67 -17.52 -17.82
N THR A 487 -22.73 -17.13 -16.95
CA THR A 487 -22.80 -17.45 -15.52
C THR A 487 -23.16 -16.18 -14.78
N GLY A 488 -24.42 -16.08 -14.37
CA GLY A 488 -24.96 -14.99 -13.57
C GLY A 488 -24.21 -14.82 -12.25
N ARG A 489 -23.83 -13.58 -11.94
CA ARG A 489 -23.19 -13.20 -10.69
C ARG A 489 -24.24 -12.57 -9.78
N CYS A 490 -24.51 -13.22 -8.65
CA CYS A 490 -25.26 -12.61 -7.55
C CYS A 490 -24.54 -11.35 -7.06
N GLU A 491 -25.21 -10.22 -7.15
CA GLU A 491 -24.91 -9.04 -6.35
C GLU A 491 -25.24 -9.35 -4.88
N LYS A 492 -24.22 -9.64 -4.07
CA LYS A 492 -24.30 -9.46 -2.62
C LYS A 492 -23.63 -8.13 -2.31
N GLY A 493 -24.43 -7.12 -1.98
CA GLY A 493 -23.95 -5.93 -1.30
C GLY A 493 -23.27 -6.37 -0.01
N ILE A 494 -22.01 -6.00 0.17
CA ILE A 494 -21.23 -6.29 1.37
C ILE A 494 -21.69 -5.29 2.43
N ALA A 495 -22.70 -5.67 3.22
CA ALA A 495 -22.95 -5.04 4.50
C ALA A 495 -21.84 -5.48 5.46
N ALA A 496 -21.30 -4.55 6.25
CA ALA A 496 -20.41 -4.88 7.35
C ALA A 496 -21.25 -5.56 8.45
N ASP A 497 -21.22 -6.89 8.48
CA ASP A 497 -21.89 -7.67 9.51
C ASP A 497 -21.07 -7.65 10.80
N ARG A 498 -21.78 -7.57 11.93
CA ARG A 498 -21.21 -7.77 13.27
C ARG A 498 -21.48 -9.21 13.68
N GLU A 499 -20.44 -10.02 13.71
CA GLU A 499 -20.53 -11.41 14.17
C GLU A 499 -19.90 -11.57 15.57
N ASN A 500 -20.37 -12.57 16.31
CA ASN A 500 -19.85 -12.94 17.63
C ASN A 500 -18.85 -14.09 17.47
N HIS A 501 -17.61 -13.91 17.92
CA HIS A 501 -16.50 -14.83 17.62
C HIS A 501 -15.86 -15.51 18.83
N GLU A 502 -15.69 -16.84 18.81
CA GLU A 502 -14.98 -17.61 19.84
C GLU A 502 -13.46 -17.33 19.83
N ASN A 503 -12.84 -17.35 21.03
CA ASN A 503 -11.40 -17.15 21.20
C ASN A 503 -10.72 -18.50 21.37
N LEU A 504 -9.60 -18.72 20.67
CA LEU A 504 -8.82 -19.95 20.80
C LEU A 504 -7.45 -19.68 21.42
N GLN A 505 -6.92 -20.72 22.07
CA GLN A 505 -5.55 -20.77 22.58
C GLN A 505 -4.82 -21.89 21.84
N ILE A 506 -3.60 -21.60 21.39
CA ILE A 506 -2.67 -22.56 20.79
C ILE A 506 -1.52 -22.76 21.76
#